data_AF-A0A534FFH9-F1
#
_entry.id   AF-A0A534FFH9-F1
#
_cell.length_a   1.000
_cell.length_b   1.000
_cell.length_c   1.000
_cell.angle_alpha   90.00
_cell.angle_beta   90.00
_cell.angle_gamma   90.00
#
_symmetry.space_group_name_H-M   'P 1'
#
loop_
_entity.id
_entity.type
_entity.pdbx_description
1 polymer ?
#
loop_
_entity_poly.entity_id
_entity_poly.type
_entity_poly.pdbx_seq_one_letter_code
_entity_poly.pdbx_strand_id
1 'polypeptide(L)'
;MVKLTAQAAGTPWPVRLGERLTAFGNLSLALLLALLTGRLMELSGVLVTTEVPGDVAMVIVAALRSDLVLFLELLVFLLPLFLACRMILRGKNADVRVYGGLGSLVLIGAVALSSYFLFSRVPLGSDLFGYSLSDILTTARGGYHFTELSVSTLLLPLAVFWVALRIFNRHPVLEPRAALLLLGIAVTLTVSGVRPLPARGALRSEFAYNVAANKAALFIADAFAHLGRSLPVTRRVPDTAQQFRYLDPQYPFLRGEDTHDVLGEYFNLDPDAPPPNIVFLGVEGLGRAFSGPNAYLGSFTPFLDELAGKSLYFENFLASQGRTFASLPSILGSLPFAEQGFNSFGRGMPKSLTL
;
A
#
# COMPACT_ATOMS: atom_id res chain seq x y z
N MET A 1 51.60 -18.49 -48.59
CA MET A 1 50.29 -19.04 -48.16
C MET A 1 49.91 -18.42 -46.83
N VAL A 2 49.13 -17.34 -46.85
CA VAL A 2 48.54 -16.73 -45.65
C VAL A 2 47.05 -16.59 -45.96
N LYS A 3 46.23 -17.51 -45.46
CA LYS A 3 44.77 -17.35 -45.48
C LYS A 3 44.43 -16.38 -44.37
N LEU A 4 44.27 -15.11 -44.75
CA LEU A 4 43.69 -14.08 -43.89
C LEU A 4 42.24 -14.44 -43.57
N THR A 5 42.01 -14.49 -42.27
CA THR A 5 40.75 -14.48 -41.55
C THR A 5 39.73 -13.51 -42.15
N ALA A 6 38.61 -14.06 -42.66
CA ALA A 6 37.41 -13.31 -42.96
C ALA A 6 36.18 -14.10 -42.50
N GLN A 7 35.92 -14.12 -41.19
CA GLN A 7 34.63 -14.54 -40.66
C GLN A 7 34.39 -13.91 -39.28
N ALA A 8 34.15 -12.59 -39.30
CA ALA A 8 33.57 -11.87 -38.17
C ALA A 8 32.59 -10.80 -38.69
N ALA A 9 31.71 -11.19 -39.62
CA ALA A 9 30.55 -10.38 -39.95
C ALA A 9 29.55 -10.51 -38.79
N GLY A 10 29.56 -9.52 -37.89
CA GLY A 10 28.69 -9.48 -36.73
C GLY A 10 27.22 -9.49 -37.12
N THR A 11 26.41 -10.30 -36.43
CA THR A 11 24.96 -10.36 -36.57
C THR A 11 24.32 -8.96 -36.56
N PRO A 12 23.38 -8.66 -37.48
CA PRO A 12 22.75 -7.34 -37.57
C PRO A 12 21.99 -6.98 -36.29
N TRP A 13 22.02 -5.70 -35.92
CA TRP A 13 21.33 -5.15 -34.73
C TRP A 13 19.88 -5.64 -34.51
N PRO A 14 18.99 -5.67 -35.53
CA PRO A 14 17.63 -6.17 -35.34
C PRO A 14 17.55 -7.65 -34.94
N VAL A 15 18.47 -8.49 -35.42
CA VAL A 15 18.52 -9.92 -35.04
C VAL A 15 18.93 -10.05 -33.57
N ARG A 16 19.89 -9.23 -33.12
CA ARG A 16 20.31 -9.18 -31.71
C ARG A 16 19.20 -8.65 -30.78
N LEU A 17 18.33 -7.77 -31.27
CA LEU A 17 17.20 -7.26 -30.50
C LEU A 17 16.13 -8.34 -30.32
N GLY A 18 15.73 -9.04 -31.39
CA GLY A 18 14.76 -10.13 -31.32
C GLY A 18 15.17 -11.26 -30.37
N GLU A 19 16.45 -11.66 -30.42
CA GLU A 19 17.02 -12.64 -29.49
C GLU A 19 16.94 -12.16 -28.03
N ARG A 20 17.23 -10.88 -27.77
CA ARG A 20 17.16 -10.30 -26.42
C ARG A 20 15.73 -10.16 -25.90
N LEU A 21 14.77 -9.81 -26.75
CA LEU A 21 13.35 -9.76 -26.38
C LEU A 21 12.85 -11.17 -26.01
N THR A 22 13.27 -12.17 -26.79
CA THR A 22 12.94 -13.58 -26.52
C THR A 22 13.57 -14.07 -25.22
N ALA A 23 14.84 -13.72 -24.98
CA ALA A 23 15.52 -14.02 -23.72
C ALA A 23 14.82 -13.35 -22.53
N PHE A 24 14.48 -12.07 -22.63
CA PHE A 24 13.75 -11.33 -21.60
C PHE A 24 12.40 -11.97 -21.28
N GLY A 25 11.61 -12.34 -22.30
CA GLY A 25 10.32 -13.01 -22.10
C GLY A 25 10.47 -14.35 -21.36
N ASN A 26 11.45 -15.17 -21.73
CA ASN A 26 11.72 -16.44 -21.06
C ASN A 26 12.18 -16.26 -19.60
N LEU A 27 13.12 -15.34 -19.35
CA LEU A 27 13.58 -15.04 -17.99
C LEU A 27 12.46 -14.47 -17.12
N SER A 28 11.50 -13.78 -17.73
CA SER A 28 10.33 -13.22 -17.01
C SER A 28 9.39 -14.28 -16.45
N LEU A 29 9.38 -15.50 -17.01
CA LEU A 29 8.65 -16.61 -16.41
C LEU A 29 9.21 -16.98 -15.02
N ALA A 30 10.51 -16.78 -14.78
CA ALA A 30 11.11 -16.97 -13.46
C ALA A 30 10.56 -15.96 -12.44
N LEU A 31 10.37 -14.70 -12.85
CA LEU A 31 9.80 -13.66 -11.99
C LEU A 31 8.34 -13.97 -11.66
N LEU A 32 7.55 -14.41 -12.65
CA LEU A 32 6.16 -14.82 -12.42
C LEU A 32 6.06 -15.94 -11.38
N LEU A 33 6.86 -17.01 -11.52
CA LEU A 33 6.88 -18.11 -10.55
C LEU A 33 7.27 -17.65 -9.15
N ALA A 34 8.26 -16.74 -9.06
CA ALA A 34 8.70 -16.20 -7.78
C ALA A 34 7.64 -15.32 -7.12
N LEU A 35 6.94 -14.48 -7.88
CA LEU A 35 5.84 -13.65 -7.37
C LEU A 35 4.67 -14.53 -6.87
N LEU A 36 4.30 -15.57 -7.62
CA LEU A 36 3.27 -16.52 -7.19
C LEU A 36 3.69 -17.31 -5.93
N THR A 37 4.97 -17.67 -5.82
CA THR A 37 5.52 -18.27 -4.60
C THR A 37 5.42 -17.30 -3.43
N GLY A 38 5.79 -16.03 -3.62
CA GLY A 38 5.65 -14.99 -2.59
C GLY A 38 4.19 -14.81 -2.16
N ARG A 39 3.25 -14.80 -3.12
CA ARG A 39 1.80 -14.74 -2.84
C ARG A 39 1.33 -15.92 -2.01
N LEU A 40 1.75 -17.14 -2.37
CA LEU A 40 1.40 -18.34 -1.61
C LEU A 40 1.91 -18.24 -0.16
N MET A 41 3.13 -17.75 0.04
CA MET A 41 3.67 -17.55 1.38
C MET A 41 2.94 -16.46 2.17
N GLU A 42 2.56 -15.35 1.52
CA GLU A 42 1.76 -14.31 2.16
C GLU A 42 0.38 -14.84 2.59
N LEU A 43 -0.34 -15.53 1.70
CA LEU A 43 -1.64 -16.13 2.04
C LEU A 43 -1.52 -17.16 3.16
N SER A 44 -0.47 -17.98 3.13
CA SER A 44 -0.18 -18.94 4.21
C SER A 44 0.08 -18.22 5.54
N GLY A 45 0.84 -17.12 5.50
CA GLY A 45 1.09 -16.28 6.67
C GLY A 45 -0.18 -15.67 7.24
N VAL A 46 -1.10 -15.22 6.39
CA VAL A 46 -2.42 -14.72 6.81
C VAL A 46 -3.23 -15.84 7.48
N LEU A 47 -3.28 -17.03 6.89
CA LEU A 47 -4.04 -18.18 7.42
C LEU A 47 -3.54 -18.65 8.79
N VAL A 48 -2.22 -18.63 9.02
CA VAL A 48 -1.63 -19.06 10.31
C VAL A 48 -1.92 -18.05 11.43
N THR A 49 -2.16 -16.79 11.08
CA THR A 49 -2.14 -15.70 12.06
C THR A 49 -3.49 -14.96 12.19
N THR A 50 -4.52 -15.38 11.46
CA THR A 50 -5.83 -14.71 11.43
C THR A 50 -6.95 -15.69 11.07
N GLU A 51 -8.17 -15.39 11.50
CA GLU A 51 -9.34 -16.09 11.01
C GLU A 51 -9.55 -15.86 9.50
N VAL A 52 -9.97 -16.93 8.84
CA VAL A 52 -10.14 -17.00 7.40
C VAL A 52 -11.29 -16.07 6.97
N PRO A 53 -11.09 -15.16 5.98
CA PRO A 53 -12.19 -14.33 5.48
C PRO A 53 -13.34 -15.20 4.96
N GLY A 54 -14.59 -14.80 5.21
CA GLY A 54 -15.77 -15.56 4.76
C GLY A 54 -15.89 -15.79 3.24
N ASP A 55 -15.14 -15.04 2.41
CA ASP A 55 -15.14 -15.12 0.93
C ASP A 55 -13.77 -15.50 0.34
N VAL A 56 -13.12 -16.53 0.89
CA VAL A 56 -11.76 -16.97 0.49
C VAL A 56 -11.58 -17.10 -1.02
N ALA A 57 -12.53 -17.71 -1.71
CA ALA A 57 -12.43 -17.95 -3.15
C ALA A 57 -12.34 -16.64 -3.95
N MET A 58 -13.17 -15.66 -3.62
CA MET A 58 -13.18 -14.36 -4.29
C MET A 58 -11.90 -13.57 -3.97
N VAL A 59 -11.41 -13.65 -2.74
CA VAL A 59 -10.14 -13.04 -2.32
C VAL A 59 -8.97 -13.63 -3.10
N ILE A 60 -8.90 -14.96 -3.26
CA ILE A 60 -7.83 -15.63 -4.01
C ILE A 60 -7.87 -15.22 -5.50
N VAL A 61 -9.05 -15.23 -6.12
CA VAL A 61 -9.19 -14.82 -7.54
C VAL A 61 -8.77 -13.36 -7.73
N ALA A 62 -9.20 -12.47 -6.83
CA ALA A 62 -8.80 -11.07 -6.85
C ALA A 62 -7.28 -10.90 -6.66
N ALA A 63 -6.67 -11.68 -5.76
CA ALA A 63 -5.24 -11.67 -5.52
C ALA A 63 -4.42 -12.11 -6.74
N LEU A 64 -4.77 -13.25 -7.33
CA LEU A 64 -4.09 -13.77 -8.52
C LEU A 64 -4.23 -12.83 -9.72
N ARG A 65 -5.41 -12.22 -9.90
CA ARG A 65 -5.61 -11.18 -10.91
C ARG A 65 -4.67 -10.00 -10.67
N SER A 66 -4.65 -9.46 -9.44
CA SER A 66 -3.76 -8.34 -9.07
C SER A 66 -2.28 -8.66 -9.32
N ASP A 67 -1.85 -9.87 -8.99
CA ASP A 67 -0.48 -10.32 -9.21
C ASP A 67 -0.13 -10.44 -10.69
N LEU A 68 -1.04 -10.99 -11.50
CA LEU A 68 -0.82 -11.15 -12.93
C LEU A 68 -0.76 -9.80 -13.65
N VAL A 69 -1.65 -8.86 -13.30
CA VAL A 69 -1.63 -7.52 -13.88
C VAL A 69 -0.36 -6.77 -13.47
N LEU A 70 0.03 -6.84 -12.18
CA LEU A 70 1.29 -6.23 -11.73
C LEU A 70 2.50 -6.83 -12.46
N PHE A 71 2.54 -8.16 -12.60
CA PHE A 71 3.61 -8.83 -13.33
C PHE A 71 3.76 -8.28 -14.75
N LEU A 72 2.65 -8.13 -15.48
CA LEU A 72 2.64 -7.60 -16.83
C LEU A 72 3.09 -6.13 -16.87
N GLU A 73 2.62 -5.29 -15.95
CA GLU A 73 3.11 -3.91 -15.84
C GLU A 73 4.62 -3.86 -15.56
N LEU A 74 5.12 -4.69 -14.65
CA LEU A 74 6.54 -4.78 -14.34
C LEU A 74 7.38 -5.15 -15.59
N LEU A 75 6.85 -5.96 -16.52
CA LEU A 75 7.58 -6.26 -17.77
C LEU A 75 7.83 -5.01 -18.61
N VAL A 76 6.84 -4.10 -18.68
CA VAL A 76 6.96 -2.84 -19.43
C VAL A 76 8.05 -1.95 -18.83
N PHE A 77 8.16 -1.90 -17.50
CA PHE A 77 9.19 -1.12 -16.81
C PHE A 77 10.57 -1.79 -16.81
N LEU A 78 10.63 -3.11 -16.65
CA LEU A 78 11.88 -3.85 -16.57
C LEU A 78 12.54 -4.02 -17.94
N LEU A 79 11.78 -4.05 -19.04
CA LEU A 79 12.32 -4.22 -20.37
C LEU A 79 13.34 -3.13 -20.78
N PRO A 80 13.03 -1.81 -20.72
CA PRO A 80 14.00 -0.78 -21.07
C PRO A 80 15.22 -0.80 -20.15
N LEU A 81 15.04 -1.07 -18.85
CA LEU A 81 16.13 -1.16 -17.89
C LEU A 81 17.04 -2.37 -18.20
N PHE A 82 16.46 -3.52 -18.51
CA PHE A 82 17.19 -4.70 -18.96
C PHE A 82 18.02 -4.41 -20.21
N LEU A 83 17.41 -3.81 -21.24
CA LEU A 83 18.11 -3.47 -22.47
C LEU A 83 19.25 -2.47 -22.23
N ALA A 84 19.03 -1.43 -21.41
CA ALA A 84 20.04 -0.44 -21.06
C ALA A 84 21.23 -1.07 -20.32
N CYS A 85 20.98 -1.85 -19.26
CA CYS A 85 22.04 -2.55 -18.54
C CYS A 85 22.79 -3.54 -19.45
N ARG A 86 22.09 -4.16 -20.40
CA ARG A 86 22.68 -5.12 -21.34
C ARG A 86 23.55 -4.47 -22.43
N MET A 87 23.40 -3.17 -22.67
CA MET A 87 24.33 -2.41 -23.53
C MET A 87 25.72 -2.28 -22.88
N ILE A 88 25.75 -2.17 -21.54
CA ILE A 88 26.97 -2.00 -20.75
C ILE A 88 27.59 -3.35 -20.39
N LEU A 89 26.80 -4.26 -19.80
CA LEU A 89 27.30 -5.57 -19.38
C LEU A 89 27.44 -6.54 -20.55
N ARG A 90 28.67 -7.03 -20.74
CA ARG A 90 29.03 -8.04 -21.75
C ARG A 90 29.50 -9.33 -21.09
N GLY A 91 29.51 -10.41 -21.85
CA GLY A 91 30.00 -11.72 -21.44
C GLY A 91 28.93 -12.82 -21.43
N LYS A 92 29.38 -14.04 -21.11
CA LYS A 92 28.50 -15.21 -20.96
C LYS A 92 27.51 -14.97 -19.81
N ASN A 93 26.28 -15.44 -19.97
CA ASN A 93 25.19 -15.32 -18.98
C ASN A 93 24.90 -13.85 -18.54
N ALA A 94 25.24 -12.86 -19.36
CA ALA A 94 24.97 -11.46 -19.01
C ALA A 94 23.46 -11.19 -18.91
N ASP A 95 22.62 -11.83 -19.72
CA ASP A 95 21.16 -11.71 -19.65
C ASP A 95 20.62 -12.19 -18.29
N VAL A 96 21.08 -13.35 -17.82
CA VAL A 96 20.76 -13.90 -16.50
C VAL A 96 21.23 -12.98 -15.38
N ARG A 97 22.46 -12.44 -15.46
CA ARG A 97 23.00 -11.56 -14.41
C ARG A 97 22.22 -10.24 -14.32
N VAL A 98 21.91 -9.62 -15.46
CA VAL A 98 21.15 -8.37 -15.52
C VAL A 98 19.73 -8.61 -15.02
N TYR A 99 18.99 -9.54 -15.63
CA TYR A 99 17.61 -9.80 -15.24
C TYR A 99 17.51 -10.34 -13.80
N GLY A 100 18.47 -11.18 -13.39
CA GLY A 100 18.57 -11.69 -12.03
C GLY A 100 18.76 -10.59 -10.99
N GLY A 101 19.60 -9.59 -11.28
CA GLY A 101 19.75 -8.41 -10.41
C GLY A 101 18.47 -7.58 -10.30
N LEU A 102 17.85 -7.27 -11.45
CA LEU A 102 16.61 -6.49 -11.50
C LEU A 102 15.44 -7.19 -10.81
N GLY A 103 15.21 -8.48 -11.12
CA GLY A 103 14.16 -9.27 -10.51
C GLY A 103 14.38 -9.49 -9.02
N SER A 104 15.63 -9.67 -8.57
CA SER A 104 15.94 -9.77 -7.13
C SER A 104 15.56 -8.48 -6.39
N LEU A 105 15.83 -7.31 -6.97
CA LEU A 105 15.45 -6.02 -6.35
C LEU A 105 13.93 -5.90 -6.21
N VAL A 106 13.18 -6.25 -7.27
CA VAL A 106 11.71 -6.27 -7.24
C VAL A 106 11.19 -7.24 -6.16
N LEU A 107 11.74 -8.45 -6.08
CA LEU A 107 11.32 -9.45 -5.11
C LEU A 107 11.64 -9.04 -3.67
N ILE A 108 12.82 -8.45 -3.41
CA ILE A 108 13.18 -7.93 -2.08
C ILE A 108 12.17 -6.86 -1.65
N GLY A 109 11.84 -5.93 -2.55
CA GLY A 109 10.82 -4.90 -2.27
C GLY A 109 9.43 -5.51 -2.01
N ALA A 110 8.99 -6.44 -2.86
CA ALA A 110 7.70 -7.11 -2.73
C ALA A 110 7.59 -7.90 -1.41
N VAL A 111 8.65 -8.63 -1.05
CA VAL A 111 8.71 -9.36 0.23
C VAL A 111 8.70 -8.38 1.40
N ALA A 112 9.50 -7.31 1.38
CA ALA A 112 9.52 -6.34 2.48
C ALA A 112 8.12 -5.74 2.73
N LEU A 113 7.40 -5.39 1.67
CA LEU A 113 6.03 -4.89 1.75
C LEU A 113 5.04 -5.95 2.27
N SER A 114 5.21 -7.21 1.86
CA SER A 114 4.38 -8.33 2.32
C SER A 114 4.65 -8.66 3.79
N SER A 115 5.91 -8.67 4.22
CA SER A 115 6.31 -8.86 5.62
C SER A 115 5.77 -7.75 6.52
N TYR A 116 5.81 -6.51 6.05
CA TYR A 116 5.17 -5.39 6.76
C TYR A 116 3.66 -5.65 6.91
N PHE A 117 2.96 -6.01 5.84
CA PHE A 117 1.53 -6.29 5.89
C PHE A 117 1.17 -7.45 6.84
N LEU A 118 1.96 -8.53 6.84
CA LEU A 118 1.74 -9.65 7.76
C LEU A 118 1.89 -9.24 9.22
N PHE A 119 2.74 -8.24 9.50
CA PHE A 119 2.94 -7.68 10.83
C PHE A 119 1.86 -6.66 11.23
N SER A 120 1.64 -5.63 10.39
CA SER A 120 0.78 -4.47 10.72
C SER A 120 -0.70 -4.66 10.36
N ARG A 121 -1.02 -5.63 9.49
CA ARG A 121 -2.35 -5.87 8.87
C ARG A 121 -2.86 -4.75 7.97
N VAL A 122 -2.04 -3.73 7.77
CA VAL A 122 -2.33 -2.58 6.90
C VAL A 122 -1.19 -2.52 5.87
N PRO A 123 -1.48 -2.49 4.57
CA PRO A 123 -0.43 -2.38 3.57
C PRO A 123 0.31 -1.04 3.72
N LEU A 124 1.62 -1.04 3.44
CA LEU A 124 2.40 0.19 3.52
C LEU A 124 1.97 1.12 2.38
N GLY A 125 1.50 2.33 2.74
CA GLY A 125 1.02 3.35 1.80
C GLY A 125 1.88 4.62 1.81
N SER A 126 1.30 5.73 1.37
CA SER A 126 1.96 7.04 1.27
C SER A 126 2.39 7.62 2.63
N ASP A 127 1.84 7.11 3.73
CA ASP A 127 2.18 7.55 5.08
C ASP A 127 3.68 7.44 5.37
N LEU A 128 4.38 6.51 4.70
CA LEU A 128 5.83 6.35 4.79
C LEU A 128 6.58 7.66 4.50
N PHE A 129 6.10 8.47 3.56
CA PHE A 129 6.77 9.72 3.14
C PHE A 129 6.59 10.86 4.15
N GLY A 130 5.64 10.74 5.09
CA GLY A 130 5.46 11.72 6.17
C GLY A 130 6.43 11.56 7.34
N TYR A 131 7.22 10.47 7.38
CA TYR A 131 8.15 10.17 8.48
C TYR A 131 9.59 10.51 8.13
N SER A 132 10.36 10.92 9.14
CA SER A 132 11.81 11.04 9.02
C SER A 132 12.48 9.66 8.97
N LEU A 133 13.66 9.57 8.34
CA LEU A 133 14.44 8.32 8.31
C LEU A 133 14.78 7.80 9.72
N SER A 134 15.01 8.70 10.67
CA SER A 134 15.25 8.34 12.08
C SER A 134 14.04 7.68 12.73
N ASP A 135 12.83 8.17 12.46
CA ASP A 135 11.61 7.60 13.03
C ASP A 135 11.30 6.24 12.42
N ILE A 136 11.50 6.11 11.09
CA ILE A 136 11.36 4.84 10.39
C ILE A 136 12.33 3.81 10.96
N LEU A 137 13.62 4.16 11.12
CA LEU A 137 14.62 3.24 11.62
C LEU A 137 14.37 2.84 13.09
N THR A 138 13.96 3.79 13.92
CA THR A 138 13.65 3.53 15.34
C THR A 138 12.43 2.61 15.46
N THR A 139 11.38 2.86 14.68
CA THR A 139 10.17 2.03 14.66
C THR A 139 10.46 0.63 14.11
N ALA A 140 11.23 0.53 13.02
CA ALA A 140 11.60 -0.76 12.43
C ALA A 140 12.44 -1.61 13.39
N ARG A 141 13.39 -1.00 14.12
CA ARG A 141 14.21 -1.70 15.12
C ARG A 141 13.43 -2.09 16.37
N GLY A 142 12.46 -1.28 16.79
CA GLY A 142 11.65 -1.55 17.98
C GLY A 142 10.53 -2.56 17.77
N GLY A 143 9.99 -2.66 16.55
CA GLY A 143 8.80 -3.48 16.25
C GLY A 143 9.07 -4.80 15.53
N TYR A 144 10.15 -4.93 14.76
CA TYR A 144 10.33 -6.09 13.87
C TYR A 144 11.26 -7.15 14.49
N HIS A 145 10.71 -8.32 14.78
CA HIS A 145 11.48 -9.50 15.15
C HIS A 145 11.57 -10.47 13.96
N PHE A 146 12.78 -10.92 13.64
CA PHE A 146 12.97 -11.95 12.62
C PHE A 146 12.41 -13.28 13.12
N THR A 147 11.25 -13.68 12.59
CA THR A 147 10.73 -15.04 12.78
C THR A 147 11.24 -15.96 11.68
N GLU A 148 11.25 -17.27 11.91
CA GLU A 148 11.54 -18.27 10.88
C GLU A 148 10.61 -18.13 9.66
N LEU A 149 9.36 -17.72 9.89
CA LEU A 149 8.39 -17.40 8.85
C LEU A 149 8.81 -16.15 8.03
N SER A 150 9.33 -15.12 8.68
CA SER A 150 9.87 -13.93 8.02
C SER A 150 11.11 -14.21 7.15
N VAL A 151 11.95 -15.15 7.57
CA VAL A 151 13.15 -15.54 6.80
C VAL A 151 12.75 -16.41 5.59
N SER A 152 11.85 -17.37 5.78
CA SER A 152 11.38 -18.25 4.70
C SER A 152 10.60 -17.49 3.63
N THR A 153 9.75 -16.53 4.01
CA THR A 153 9.03 -15.62 3.08
C THR A 153 9.96 -14.81 2.18
N LEU A 154 11.21 -14.55 2.59
CA LEU A 154 12.23 -13.90 1.78
C LEU A 154 13.04 -14.89 0.93
N LEU A 155 13.57 -15.93 1.57
CA LEU A 155 14.52 -16.83 0.91
C LEU A 155 13.87 -17.72 -0.14
N LEU A 156 12.63 -18.17 0.09
CA LEU A 156 11.98 -19.13 -0.81
C LEU A 156 11.64 -18.52 -2.18
N PRO A 157 10.97 -17.35 -2.30
CA PRO A 157 10.73 -16.73 -3.60
C PRO A 157 12.03 -16.41 -4.35
N LEU A 158 13.07 -15.97 -3.63
CA LEU A 158 14.37 -15.64 -4.22
C LEU A 158 15.11 -16.91 -4.70
N ALA A 159 15.04 -18.01 -3.95
CA ALA A 159 15.61 -19.29 -4.35
C ALA A 159 14.89 -19.85 -5.59
N VAL A 160 13.55 -19.85 -5.57
CA VAL A 160 12.72 -20.24 -6.74
C VAL A 160 13.06 -19.38 -7.95
N PHE A 161 13.20 -18.07 -7.76
CA PHE A 161 13.59 -17.14 -8.82
C PHE A 161 14.92 -17.53 -9.47
N TRP A 162 16.00 -17.68 -8.69
CA TRP A 162 17.33 -17.98 -9.25
C TRP A 162 17.42 -19.38 -9.86
N VAL A 163 16.72 -20.37 -9.30
CA VAL A 163 16.63 -21.72 -9.88
C VAL A 163 15.87 -21.67 -11.21
N ALA A 164 14.67 -21.07 -11.23
CA ALA A 164 13.86 -20.92 -12.44
C ALA A 164 14.59 -20.12 -13.52
N LEU A 165 15.31 -19.06 -13.15
CA LEU A 165 16.11 -18.24 -14.06
C LEU A 165 17.18 -19.06 -14.78
N ARG A 166 17.86 -19.97 -14.07
CA ARG A 166 18.84 -20.88 -14.67
C ARG A 166 18.18 -21.92 -15.58
N ILE A 167 17.01 -22.42 -15.20
CA ILE A 167 16.24 -23.39 -15.99
C ILE A 167 15.77 -22.74 -17.29
N PHE A 168 15.05 -21.62 -17.24
CA PHE A 168 14.52 -20.94 -18.43
C PHE A 168 15.61 -20.34 -19.33
N ASN A 169 16.79 -20.02 -18.79
CA ASN A 169 17.92 -19.64 -19.61
C ASN A 169 18.53 -20.83 -20.39
N ARG A 170 18.49 -22.05 -19.83
CA ARG A 170 19.00 -23.26 -20.49
C ARG A 170 17.97 -23.91 -21.40
N HIS A 171 16.71 -23.85 -21.00
CA HIS A 171 15.57 -24.46 -21.67
C HIS A 171 14.51 -23.36 -21.88
N PRO A 172 14.69 -22.48 -22.88
CA PRO A 172 13.69 -21.48 -23.20
C PRO A 172 12.39 -22.18 -23.63
N VAL A 173 11.28 -21.76 -23.04
CA VAL A 173 9.93 -22.29 -23.27
C VAL A 173 9.17 -21.44 -24.28
N LEU A 174 9.37 -20.12 -24.26
CA LEU A 174 8.73 -19.20 -25.18
C LEU A 174 9.52 -19.11 -26.48
N GLU A 175 8.86 -19.46 -27.58
CA GLU A 175 9.31 -19.10 -28.91
C GLU A 175 9.30 -17.57 -29.10
N PRO A 176 10.07 -17.02 -30.06
CA PRO A 176 10.16 -15.58 -30.28
C PRO A 176 8.81 -14.88 -30.47
N ARG A 177 7.87 -15.52 -31.18
CA ARG A 177 6.51 -14.99 -31.39
C ARG A 177 5.71 -14.94 -30.09
N ALA A 178 5.80 -15.97 -29.26
CA ALA A 178 5.12 -16.02 -27.97
C ALA A 178 5.70 -15.00 -26.97
N ALA A 179 7.03 -14.82 -26.96
CA ALA A 179 7.67 -13.79 -26.15
C ALA A 179 7.25 -12.38 -26.59
N LEU A 180 7.18 -12.11 -27.90
CA LEU A 180 6.70 -10.83 -28.42
C LEU A 180 5.21 -10.61 -28.10
N LEU A 181 4.38 -11.66 -28.18
CA LEU A 181 2.97 -11.61 -27.80
C LEU A 181 2.79 -11.26 -26.32
N LEU A 182 3.56 -11.91 -25.43
CA LEU A 182 3.55 -11.60 -24.00
C LEU A 182 3.89 -10.12 -23.73
N LEU A 183 4.92 -9.60 -24.39
CA LEU A 183 5.31 -8.19 -24.29
C LEU A 183 4.24 -7.25 -24.88
N GLY A 184 3.62 -7.63 -25.99
CA GLY A 184 2.51 -6.88 -26.58
C GLY A 184 1.28 -6.82 -25.67
N ILE A 185 0.93 -7.93 -25.02
CA ILE A 185 -0.13 -8.01 -24.00
C ILE A 185 0.21 -7.11 -22.81
N ALA A 186 1.46 -7.16 -22.33
CA ALA A 186 1.92 -6.31 -21.24
C ALA A 186 1.74 -4.82 -21.56
N VAL A 187 2.24 -4.38 -22.73
CA VAL A 187 2.12 -2.97 -23.16
C VAL A 187 0.65 -2.56 -23.34
N THR A 188 -0.16 -3.38 -24.01
CA THR A 188 -1.58 -3.06 -24.24
C THR A 188 -2.37 -2.95 -22.94
N LEU A 189 -2.15 -3.84 -21.97
CA LEU A 189 -2.79 -3.76 -20.67
C LEU A 189 -2.39 -2.50 -19.90
N THR A 190 -1.09 -2.19 -19.84
CA THR A 190 -0.61 -0.98 -19.16
C THR A 190 -1.18 0.30 -19.79
N VAL A 191 -1.22 0.39 -21.13
CA VAL A 191 -1.75 1.56 -21.84
C VAL A 191 -3.27 1.68 -21.69
N SER A 192 -3.99 0.54 -21.58
CA SER A 192 -5.45 0.54 -21.37
C SER A 192 -5.89 1.01 -19.98
N GLY A 193 -4.94 1.22 -19.05
CA GLY A 193 -5.22 1.70 -17.69
C GLY A 193 -5.83 0.64 -16.77
N VAL A 194 -5.68 -0.65 -17.08
CA VAL A 194 -6.12 -1.75 -16.22
C VAL A 194 -5.26 -1.75 -14.96
N ARG A 195 -5.85 -1.41 -13.82
CA ARG A 195 -5.11 -1.31 -12.55
C ARG A 195 -4.81 -2.69 -11.95
N PRO A 196 -3.62 -2.88 -11.35
CA PRO A 196 -3.22 -4.08 -10.62
C PRO A 196 -3.85 -4.19 -9.21
N LEU A 197 -5.01 -3.58 -8.99
CA LEU A 197 -5.70 -3.52 -7.70
C LEU A 197 -7.15 -4.03 -7.84
N PRO A 198 -7.71 -4.68 -6.81
CA PRO A 198 -9.13 -5.00 -6.78
C PRO A 198 -9.97 -3.73 -6.87
N ALA A 199 -11.19 -3.83 -7.40
CA ALA A 199 -12.11 -2.71 -7.36
C ALA A 199 -12.53 -2.40 -5.91
N ARG A 200 -12.58 -1.11 -5.53
CA ARG A 200 -13.03 -0.70 -4.20
C ARG A 200 -14.49 -1.13 -4.01
N GLY A 201 -14.80 -1.74 -2.85
CA GLY A 201 -16.12 -2.28 -2.54
C GLY A 201 -16.44 -3.64 -3.17
N ALA A 202 -15.54 -4.25 -3.95
CA ALA A 202 -15.76 -5.57 -4.54
C ALA A 202 -15.65 -6.72 -3.51
N LEU A 203 -15.11 -6.46 -2.32
CA LEU A 203 -14.91 -7.44 -1.26
C LEU A 203 -15.61 -6.95 0.01
N ARG A 204 -16.11 -7.88 0.83
CA ARG A 204 -16.99 -7.58 1.98
C ARG A 204 -16.32 -6.78 3.10
N SER A 205 -14.99 -6.86 3.23
CA SER A 205 -14.25 -6.15 4.25
C SER A 205 -12.98 -5.52 3.70
N GLU A 206 -12.54 -4.46 4.36
CA GLU A 206 -11.26 -3.81 4.07
C GLU A 206 -10.09 -4.78 4.27
N PHE A 207 -10.17 -5.64 5.28
CA PHE A 207 -9.18 -6.70 5.48
C PHE A 207 -9.11 -7.65 4.28
N ALA A 208 -10.26 -8.12 3.78
CA ALA A 208 -10.30 -8.98 2.59
C ALA A 208 -9.72 -8.28 1.36
N TYR A 209 -9.97 -6.98 1.21
CA TYR A 209 -9.35 -6.15 0.18
C TYR A 209 -7.83 -6.07 0.35
N ASN A 210 -7.34 -5.81 1.56
CA ASN A 210 -5.90 -5.70 1.84
C ASN A 210 -5.16 -7.04 1.66
N VAL A 211 -5.82 -8.17 1.94
CA VAL A 211 -5.30 -9.51 1.61
C VAL A 211 -5.22 -9.69 0.09
N ALA A 212 -6.29 -9.37 -0.63
CA ALA A 212 -6.35 -9.53 -2.09
C ALA A 212 -5.40 -8.58 -2.84
N ALA A 213 -5.25 -7.33 -2.41
CA ALA A 213 -4.39 -6.37 -3.09
C ALA A 213 -2.93 -6.86 -3.13
N ASN A 214 -2.25 -6.62 -4.25
CA ASN A 214 -0.80 -6.78 -4.29
C ASN A 214 -0.14 -5.58 -3.61
N LYS A 215 0.79 -5.85 -2.68
CA LYS A 215 1.35 -4.83 -1.79
C LYS A 215 2.30 -3.90 -2.54
N ALA A 216 3.05 -4.42 -3.51
CA ALA A 216 3.86 -3.61 -4.40
C ALA A 216 2.98 -2.75 -5.32
N ALA A 217 1.91 -3.31 -5.88
CA ALA A 217 0.96 -2.55 -6.69
C ALA A 217 0.33 -1.39 -5.92
N LEU A 218 -0.11 -1.64 -4.68
CA LEU A 218 -0.71 -0.63 -3.82
C LEU A 218 0.29 0.45 -3.44
N PHE A 219 1.49 0.07 -2.98
CA PHE A 219 2.55 1.02 -2.63
C PHE A 219 2.97 1.89 -3.82
N ILE A 220 3.13 1.30 -5.01
CA ILE A 220 3.45 2.04 -6.23
C ILE A 220 2.34 3.05 -6.56
N ALA A 221 1.08 2.63 -6.51
CA ALA A 221 -0.06 3.50 -6.79
C ALA A 221 -0.14 4.68 -5.81
N ASP A 222 0.05 4.42 -4.51
CA ASP A 222 0.02 5.46 -3.47
C ASP A 222 1.24 6.38 -3.55
N ALA A 223 2.42 5.84 -3.85
CA ALA A 223 3.64 6.64 -4.05
C ALA A 223 3.51 7.59 -5.25
N PHE A 224 2.99 7.10 -6.38
CA PHE A 224 2.73 7.96 -7.54
C PHE A 224 1.62 8.98 -7.26
N ALA A 225 0.57 8.60 -6.52
CA ALA A 225 -0.48 9.55 -6.13
C ALA A 225 0.05 10.64 -5.19
N HIS A 226 0.98 10.29 -4.30
CA HIS A 226 1.66 11.23 -3.41
C HIS A 226 2.57 12.18 -4.18
N LEU A 227 3.45 11.64 -5.05
CA LEU A 227 4.38 12.42 -5.87
C LEU A 227 3.67 13.26 -6.96
N GLY A 228 2.55 12.76 -7.48
CA GLY A 228 1.75 13.42 -8.52
C GLY A 228 0.80 14.49 -7.97
N ARG A 229 0.62 14.60 -6.65
CA ARG A 229 -0.24 15.63 -6.06
C ARG A 229 0.46 16.97 -5.96
N SER A 230 0.26 17.76 -7.01
CA SER A 230 0.11 19.23 -6.97
C SER A 230 -1.25 19.64 -7.56
N LEU A 231 -2.26 18.77 -7.47
CA LEU A 231 -3.61 19.10 -7.89
C LEU A 231 -4.41 19.58 -6.68
N PRO A 232 -4.90 20.84 -6.67
CA PRO A 232 -5.82 21.30 -5.64
C PRO A 232 -7.01 20.36 -5.64
N VAL A 233 -7.37 19.85 -4.47
CA VAL A 233 -8.61 19.09 -4.28
C VAL A 233 -9.74 19.97 -4.78
N THR A 234 -10.24 19.69 -5.99
CA THR A 234 -11.48 20.31 -6.47
C THR A 234 -12.57 19.79 -5.56
N ARG A 235 -12.88 20.62 -4.57
CA ARG A 235 -13.94 20.40 -3.60
C ARG A 235 -15.23 20.26 -4.39
N ARG A 236 -15.65 19.02 -4.66
CA ARG A 236 -17.06 18.74 -4.96
C ARG A 236 -17.79 19.00 -3.66
N VAL A 237 -18.23 20.25 -3.49
CA VAL A 237 -19.24 20.60 -2.49
C VAL A 237 -20.50 19.89 -2.97
N PRO A 238 -21.05 18.92 -2.22
CA PRO A 238 -22.37 18.39 -2.52
C PRO A 238 -23.35 19.56 -2.61
N ASP A 239 -24.26 19.58 -3.59
CA ASP A 239 -25.26 20.65 -3.74
C ASP A 239 -26.17 20.81 -2.51
N THR A 240 -26.14 19.84 -1.59
CA THR A 240 -26.85 19.82 -0.30
C THR A 240 -25.99 20.24 0.89
N ALA A 241 -24.71 20.59 0.71
CA ALA A 241 -23.90 21.07 1.82
C ALA A 241 -24.43 22.44 2.27
N GLN A 242 -24.84 22.54 3.54
CA GLN A 242 -25.13 23.81 4.19
C GLN A 242 -24.06 24.83 3.81
N GLN A 243 -24.49 25.96 3.25
CA GLN A 243 -23.61 27.07 2.97
C GLN A 243 -23.17 27.68 4.30
N PHE A 244 -22.00 27.28 4.79
CA PHE A 244 -21.42 27.86 5.99
C PHE A 244 -21.09 29.34 5.77
N ARG A 245 -21.41 30.18 6.75
CA ARG A 245 -20.98 31.58 6.75
C ARG A 245 -19.53 31.70 7.19
N TYR A 246 -18.61 31.71 6.23
CA TYR A 246 -17.18 31.95 6.47
C TYR A 246 -16.91 33.42 6.82
N LEU A 247 -16.10 33.67 7.86
CA LEU A 247 -15.82 35.03 8.34
C LEU A 247 -14.55 35.62 7.71
N ASP A 248 -13.58 34.78 7.35
CA ASP A 248 -12.29 35.23 6.83
C ASP A 248 -11.73 34.23 5.77
N PRO A 249 -11.44 34.67 4.53
CA PRO A 249 -10.84 33.83 3.50
C PRO A 249 -9.46 33.27 3.85
N GLN A 250 -8.70 33.94 4.72
CA GLN A 250 -7.38 33.48 5.19
C GLN A 250 -7.52 32.29 6.16
N TYR A 251 -8.68 32.14 6.80
CA TYR A 251 -8.98 31.06 7.74
C TYR A 251 -10.18 30.25 7.24
N PRO A 252 -9.98 29.29 6.32
CA PRO A 252 -11.06 28.56 5.63
C PRO A 252 -11.92 27.67 6.54
N PHE A 253 -11.59 27.57 7.82
CA PHE A 253 -12.40 26.88 8.84
C PHE A 253 -13.09 27.85 9.82
N LEU A 254 -12.75 29.14 9.81
CA LEU A 254 -13.37 30.15 10.65
C LEU A 254 -14.75 30.50 10.11
N ARG A 255 -15.78 30.17 10.89
CA ARG A 255 -17.19 30.32 10.51
C ARG A 255 -17.94 31.03 11.63
N GLY A 256 -19.02 31.70 11.26
CA GLY A 256 -19.99 32.17 12.24
C GLY A 256 -20.62 30.99 12.97
N GLU A 257 -21.01 31.20 14.22
CA GLU A 257 -21.87 30.27 14.94
C GLU A 257 -23.31 30.50 14.43
N ASP A 258 -23.77 29.57 13.59
CA ASP A 258 -25.12 29.52 13.03
C ASP A 258 -25.75 28.12 13.18
N THR A 259 -25.23 27.32 14.12
CA THR A 259 -25.70 25.95 14.35
C THR A 259 -27.07 25.99 14.99
N HIS A 260 -28.06 25.39 14.32
CA HIS A 260 -29.39 25.25 14.92
C HIS A 260 -29.31 24.32 16.12
N ASP A 261 -29.88 24.74 17.25
CA ASP A 261 -29.96 23.91 18.44
C ASP A 261 -30.94 22.76 18.21
N VAL A 262 -30.39 21.55 18.09
CA VAL A 262 -31.17 20.31 17.89
C VAL A 262 -31.20 19.43 19.14
N LEU A 263 -30.44 19.79 20.18
CA LEU A 263 -30.30 18.98 21.39
C LEU A 263 -30.88 19.65 22.64
N GLY A 264 -31.04 20.98 22.64
CA GLY A 264 -31.45 21.77 23.80
C GLY A 264 -32.76 21.30 24.43
N GLU A 265 -33.76 20.92 23.62
CA GLU A 265 -35.04 20.42 24.11
C GLU A 265 -34.93 19.08 24.88
N TYR A 266 -33.83 18.35 24.71
CA TYR A 266 -33.56 17.08 25.41
C TYR A 266 -32.78 17.28 26.72
N PHE A 267 -32.27 18.49 26.99
CA PHE A 267 -31.57 18.81 28.22
C PHE A 267 -32.51 19.49 29.22
N ASN A 268 -32.53 19.00 30.47
CA ASN A 268 -33.21 19.68 31.57
C ASN A 268 -32.30 20.78 32.12
N LEU A 269 -32.25 21.91 31.42
CA LEU A 269 -31.45 23.07 31.80
C LEU A 269 -32.25 23.95 32.76
N ASP A 270 -31.86 23.95 34.03
CA ASP A 270 -32.35 24.89 35.02
C ASP A 270 -31.46 26.15 34.99
N PRO A 271 -31.99 27.35 34.69
CA PRO A 271 -31.23 28.60 34.65
C PRO A 271 -30.55 28.96 35.98
N ASP A 272 -31.10 28.48 37.10
CA ASP A 272 -30.61 28.77 38.45
C ASP A 272 -29.65 27.69 38.97
N ALA A 273 -29.49 26.58 38.23
CA ALA A 273 -28.56 25.53 38.60
C ALA A 273 -27.10 25.93 38.30
N PRO A 274 -26.13 25.44 39.09
CA PRO A 274 -24.72 25.62 38.76
C PRO A 274 -24.41 24.93 37.41
N PRO A 275 -23.49 25.49 36.61
CA PRO A 275 -23.07 24.87 35.35
C PRO A 275 -22.62 23.42 35.57
N PRO A 276 -22.93 22.51 34.62
CA PRO A 276 -22.53 21.12 34.74
C PRO A 276 -21.00 21.00 34.72
N ASN A 277 -20.48 20.04 35.50
CA ASN A 277 -19.08 19.66 35.39
C ASN A 277 -18.87 18.90 34.06
N ILE A 278 -17.93 19.37 33.25
CA ILE A 278 -17.56 18.69 32.00
C ILE A 278 -16.32 17.85 32.26
N VAL A 279 -16.42 16.53 32.05
CA VAL A 279 -15.31 15.60 32.17
C VAL A 279 -14.97 15.07 30.78
N PHE A 280 -13.72 15.28 30.37
CA PHE A 280 -13.20 14.77 29.11
C PHE A 280 -12.31 13.54 29.35
N LEU A 281 -12.69 12.39 28.79
CA LEU A 281 -11.93 11.14 28.91
C LEU A 281 -11.21 10.83 27.58
N GLY A 282 -9.89 10.95 27.59
CA GLY A 282 -9.04 10.46 26.50
C GLY A 282 -8.56 9.04 26.80
N VAL A 283 -8.90 8.07 25.93
CA VAL A 283 -8.46 6.68 26.07
C VAL A 283 -7.49 6.34 24.94
N GLU A 284 -6.25 6.07 25.30
CA GLU A 284 -5.20 5.72 24.34
C GLU A 284 -5.30 4.25 23.90
N GLY A 285 -5.15 3.99 22.59
CA GLY A 285 -5.13 2.64 22.05
C GLY A 285 -6.50 1.92 22.00
N LEU A 286 -7.60 2.61 22.32
CA LEU A 286 -8.94 2.04 22.23
C LEU A 286 -9.48 2.13 20.79
N GLY A 287 -9.49 1.00 20.10
CA GLY A 287 -10.07 0.88 18.75
C GLY A 287 -11.41 0.16 18.75
N ARG A 288 -12.12 0.23 17.60
CA ARG A 288 -13.40 -0.46 17.35
C ARG A 288 -13.34 -1.97 17.60
N ALA A 289 -12.15 -2.54 17.48
CA ALA A 289 -11.86 -3.95 17.72
C ALA A 289 -12.27 -4.44 19.11
N PHE A 290 -12.30 -3.57 20.12
CA PHE A 290 -12.39 -3.95 21.54
C PHE A 290 -13.53 -3.27 22.31
N SER A 291 -14.40 -2.49 21.67
CA SER A 291 -15.44 -1.71 22.37
C SER A 291 -16.75 -1.66 21.60
N GLY A 292 -17.86 -1.89 22.30
CA GLY A 292 -19.21 -1.88 21.75
C GLY A 292 -19.66 -3.20 21.12
N PRO A 293 -20.97 -3.36 20.88
CA PRO A 293 -21.58 -4.65 20.52
C PRO A 293 -21.06 -5.26 19.21
N ASN A 294 -20.73 -4.46 18.19
CA ASN A 294 -20.18 -4.97 16.92
C ASN A 294 -18.63 -5.04 16.88
N ALA A 295 -17.97 -5.16 18.03
CA ALA A 295 -16.51 -5.28 18.09
C ALA A 295 -16.07 -6.66 17.59
N TYR A 296 -15.21 -6.71 16.58
CA TYR A 296 -14.86 -7.98 15.91
C TYR A 296 -13.99 -8.91 16.76
N LEU A 297 -13.34 -8.42 17.84
CA LEU A 297 -12.67 -9.25 18.84
C LEU A 297 -13.49 -9.38 20.13
N GLY A 298 -14.74 -8.92 20.14
CA GLY A 298 -15.56 -8.77 21.34
C GLY A 298 -15.31 -7.44 22.06
N SER A 299 -16.25 -7.06 22.93
CA SER A 299 -16.12 -5.87 23.77
C SER A 299 -15.42 -6.19 25.09
N PHE A 300 -14.40 -5.40 25.41
CA PHE A 300 -13.67 -5.43 26.68
C PHE A 300 -13.93 -4.18 27.52
N THR A 301 -14.98 -3.41 27.18
CA THR A 301 -15.31 -2.14 27.80
C THR A 301 -16.71 -2.13 28.42
N PRO A 302 -17.02 -3.04 29.37
CA PRO A 302 -18.40 -3.24 29.85
C PRO A 302 -19.04 -1.98 30.43
N PHE A 303 -18.26 -1.15 31.14
CA PHE A 303 -18.75 0.12 31.67
C PHE A 303 -19.05 1.15 30.57
N LEU A 304 -18.21 1.21 29.52
CA LEU A 304 -18.47 2.11 28.38
C LEU A 304 -19.66 1.63 27.55
N ASP A 305 -19.87 0.32 27.45
CA ASP A 305 -21.03 -0.26 26.78
C ASP A 305 -22.33 0.09 27.53
N GLU A 306 -22.32 0.02 28.86
CA GLU A 306 -23.44 0.47 29.69
C GLU A 306 -23.70 1.98 29.53
N LEU A 307 -22.63 2.78 29.56
CA LEU A 307 -22.72 4.24 29.38
C LEU A 307 -23.27 4.61 28.00
N ALA A 308 -22.84 3.92 26.95
CA ALA A 308 -23.34 4.11 25.59
C ALA A 308 -24.87 3.87 25.50
N GLY A 309 -25.42 2.91 26.25
CA GLY A 309 -26.87 2.68 26.32
C GLY A 309 -27.65 3.77 27.05
N LYS A 310 -26.98 4.63 27.81
CA LYS A 310 -27.56 5.74 28.60
C LYS A 310 -27.19 7.13 28.06
N SER A 311 -26.52 7.20 26.91
CA SER A 311 -25.97 8.44 26.36
C SER A 311 -26.09 8.48 24.83
N LEU A 312 -25.63 9.57 24.22
CA LEU A 312 -25.47 9.63 22.77
C LEU A 312 -24.20 8.88 22.37
N TYR A 313 -24.37 7.81 21.62
CA TYR A 313 -23.27 7.01 21.08
C TYR A 313 -23.11 7.20 19.57
N PHE A 314 -21.88 7.51 19.15
CA PHE A 314 -21.53 7.72 17.74
C PHE A 314 -20.68 6.55 17.24
N GLU A 315 -21.31 5.58 16.55
CA GLU A 315 -20.61 4.37 16.09
C GLU A 315 -19.59 4.67 14.97
N ASN A 316 -19.92 5.61 14.08
CA ASN A 316 -19.15 5.91 12.87
C ASN A 316 -18.34 7.20 13.04
N PHE A 317 -17.42 7.22 14.00
CA PHE A 317 -16.49 8.34 14.17
C PHE A 317 -15.11 8.00 13.60
N LEU A 318 -14.45 8.99 13.01
CA LEU A 318 -13.11 8.85 12.46
C LEU A 318 -12.15 9.63 13.35
N ALA A 319 -11.06 8.98 13.77
CA ALA A 319 -9.96 9.70 14.38
C ALA A 319 -9.40 10.72 13.38
N SER A 320 -9.14 11.93 13.85
CA SER A 320 -8.53 12.97 13.03
C SER A 320 -7.09 12.66 12.64
N GLN A 321 -6.45 11.66 13.25
CA GLN A 321 -5.09 11.18 12.99
C GLN A 321 -4.91 9.74 13.50
N GLY A 322 -3.93 9.03 12.93
CA GLY A 322 -3.54 7.69 13.37
C GLY A 322 -2.55 7.64 14.55
N ARG A 323 -2.20 8.78 15.16
CA ARG A 323 -1.18 8.89 16.22
C ARG A 323 -1.62 9.82 17.35
N THR A 324 -1.31 9.44 18.58
CA THR A 324 -1.65 10.11 19.85
C THR A 324 -1.38 11.61 19.86
N PHE A 325 -0.21 12.00 19.35
CA PHE A 325 0.32 13.38 19.42
C PHE A 325 -0.66 14.44 18.90
N ALA A 326 -1.49 14.07 17.93
CA ALA A 326 -2.42 14.99 17.31
C ALA A 326 -3.85 14.92 17.88
N SER A 327 -4.11 14.00 18.81
CA SER A 327 -5.44 13.82 19.41
C SER A 327 -5.88 15.09 20.14
N LEU A 328 -5.09 15.60 21.09
CA LEU A 328 -5.46 16.79 21.86
C LEU A 328 -5.58 18.06 21.00
N PRO A 329 -4.62 18.38 20.09
CA PRO A 329 -4.77 19.54 19.21
C PRO A 329 -6.01 19.44 18.31
N SER A 330 -6.38 18.24 17.87
CA SER A 330 -7.57 18.06 17.04
C SER A 330 -8.87 18.18 17.83
N ILE A 331 -8.95 17.56 19.01
CA ILE A 331 -10.20 17.50 19.79
C ILE A 331 -10.46 18.82 20.50
N LEU A 332 -9.45 19.41 21.13
CA LEU A 332 -9.60 20.64 21.92
C LEU A 332 -9.40 21.89 21.08
N GLY A 333 -8.50 21.83 20.10
CA GLY A 333 -8.18 22.95 19.21
C GLY A 333 -8.97 22.96 17.90
N SER A 334 -9.78 21.93 17.62
CA SER A 334 -10.47 21.73 16.33
C SER A 334 -9.52 21.80 15.13
N LEU A 335 -8.24 21.46 15.32
CA LEU A 335 -7.25 21.57 14.26
C LEU A 335 -7.39 20.41 13.26
N PRO A 336 -7.31 20.69 11.94
CA PRO A 336 -7.49 19.68 10.90
C PRO A 336 -6.27 18.74 10.80
N PHE A 337 -6.38 17.70 9.95
CA PHE A 337 -5.34 16.70 9.72
C PHE A 337 -3.97 17.28 9.28
N ALA A 338 -3.92 18.53 8.81
CA ALA A 338 -2.80 19.09 8.04
C ALA A 338 -2.56 18.33 6.72
N GLU A 339 -1.48 18.63 6.00
CA GLU A 339 -1.22 17.98 4.70
C GLU A 339 -0.71 16.54 4.84
N GLN A 340 0.10 16.28 5.86
CA GLN A 340 0.77 14.99 6.09
C GLN A 340 0.70 14.53 7.56
N GLY A 341 -0.23 15.08 8.33
CA GLY A 341 -0.31 14.84 9.77
C GLY A 341 0.57 15.78 10.59
N PHE A 342 0.28 15.92 11.88
CA PHE A 342 0.99 16.88 12.73
C PHE A 342 2.49 16.59 12.90
N ASN A 343 2.89 15.33 12.75
CA ASN A 343 4.30 14.93 12.84
C ASN A 343 5.16 15.58 11.75
N SER A 344 4.58 15.90 10.58
CA SER A 344 5.34 16.52 9.48
C SER A 344 5.77 17.95 9.81
N PHE A 345 5.13 18.63 10.76
CA PHE A 345 5.48 19.99 11.12
C PHE A 345 6.83 20.08 11.84
N GLY A 346 7.23 19.05 12.60
CA GLY A 346 8.45 19.09 13.40
C GLY A 346 8.58 20.38 14.22
N ARG A 347 9.60 21.18 13.93
CA ARG A 347 9.83 22.50 14.59
C ARG A 347 8.82 23.59 14.20
N GLY A 348 8.08 23.41 13.12
CA GLY A 348 7.05 24.32 12.64
C GLY A 348 5.68 24.11 13.29
N MET A 349 5.58 23.26 14.31
CA MET A 349 4.32 23.03 15.00
C MET A 349 3.79 24.34 15.63
N PRO A 350 2.49 24.65 15.50
CA PRO A 350 1.90 25.79 16.18
C PRO A 350 2.12 25.67 17.69
N LYS A 351 2.52 26.77 18.33
CA LYS A 351 2.58 26.84 19.79
C LYS A 351 1.18 26.63 20.34
N SER A 352 0.98 25.57 21.13
CA SER A 352 -0.32 25.25 21.72
C SER A 352 -0.14 24.96 23.21
N LEU A 353 -1.17 25.23 24.02
CA LEU A 353 -1.18 24.86 25.45
C LEU A 353 -1.32 23.34 25.67
N THR A 354 -1.65 22.60 24.61
CA THR A 354 -1.93 21.16 24.64
C THR A 354 -0.71 20.28 24.37
N LEU A 355 0.47 20.85 24.14
CA LEU A 355 1.73 20.14 23.87
C LEU A 355 2.96 20.86 24.40
#